data_AF-A0A8I1ZQE2-F1
#
_entry.id   AF-A0A8I1ZQE2-F1
#
_cell.length_a   1.000
_cell.length_b   1.000
_cell.length_c   1.000
_cell.angle_alpha   90.00
_cell.angle_beta   90.00
_cell.angle_gamma   90.00
#
_symmetry.space_group_name_H-M   'P 1'
#
loop_
_entity.id
_entity.type
_entity.pdbx_description
1 polymer ?
#
loop_
_entity_poly.entity_id
_entity_poly.type
_entity_poly.pdbx_seq_one_letter_code
_entity_poly.pdbx_strand_id
1 'polypeptide(L)'
;MGPIGEGGSLLLRINRNCPWNRCIFCPAYKGRMFSPRSVDEVCRDIDAASRTRAALRSTIARFREIPAHERARMLLDRTLKGGYLDYLDACGCRDEKIETALTEALRSIDRESPDAIDKVDRALRLIKSKGIP
;
A
#
# COMPACT_ATOMS: atom_id res chain seq x y z
N MET A 1 6.81 -15.16 8.29
CA MET A 1 5.54 -14.56 8.74
C MET A 1 5.59 -13.11 8.30
N GLY A 2 5.08 -12.82 7.10
CA GLY A 2 5.05 -11.44 6.59
C GLY A 2 4.15 -10.55 7.48
N PRO A 3 4.34 -9.23 7.50
CA PRO A 3 3.41 -8.32 8.17
C PRO A 3 1.96 -8.57 7.76
N ILE A 4 1.04 -8.27 8.68
CA ILE A 4 -0.40 -8.41 8.47
C ILE A 4 -0.79 -7.68 7.17
N GLY A 5 -1.33 -8.41 6.20
CA GLY A 5 -1.71 -7.87 4.88
C GLY A 5 -0.93 -8.46 3.69
N GLU A 6 0.21 -9.11 3.91
CA GLU A 6 1.01 -9.70 2.81
C GLU A 6 0.43 -11.01 2.25
N GLY A 7 -0.45 -11.70 2.99
CA GLY A 7 -1.06 -12.95 2.55
C GLY A 7 -2.29 -12.81 1.65
N GLY A 8 -2.66 -11.58 1.24
CA GLY A 8 -3.91 -11.34 0.51
C GLY A 8 -5.18 -11.69 1.32
N SER A 9 -5.06 -11.75 2.65
CA SER A 9 -6.15 -12.07 3.57
C SER A 9 -6.78 -10.82 4.17
N LEU A 10 -8.09 -10.86 4.37
CA LEU A 10 -8.85 -9.82 5.06
C LEU A 10 -9.26 -10.33 6.44
N LEU A 11 -8.90 -9.58 7.50
CA LEU A 11 -9.31 -9.90 8.86
C LEU A 11 -10.69 -9.28 9.14
N LEU A 12 -11.67 -10.14 9.39
CA LEU A 12 -13.00 -9.72 9.85
C LEU A 12 -13.13 -9.96 11.35
N ARG A 13 -13.66 -8.96 12.05
CA ARG A 13 -13.78 -9.00 13.50
C ARG A 13 -15.09 -9.68 13.90
N ILE A 14 -15.04 -10.84 14.54
CA ILE A 14 -16.24 -11.57 14.97
C ILE A 14 -16.76 -11.19 16.36
N ASN A 15 -15.94 -10.53 17.18
CA ASN A 15 -16.30 -10.15 18.55
C ASN A 15 -15.71 -8.79 18.95
N ARG A 16 -16.37 -8.10 19.88
CA ARG A 16 -15.85 -6.88 20.52
C ARG A 16 -14.92 -7.30 21.67
N ASN A 17 -13.72 -6.71 21.69
CA ASN A 17 -12.65 -6.99 22.65
C ASN A 17 -12.17 -8.46 22.65
N CYS A 18 -11.86 -9.06 23.80
CA CYS A 18 -11.31 -10.42 23.89
C CYS A 18 -12.00 -11.20 25.02
N PRO A 19 -12.53 -12.42 24.77
CA PRO A 19 -13.15 -13.23 25.83
C PRO A 19 -12.13 -13.80 26.81
N TRP A 20 -10.86 -13.92 26.39
CA TRP A 20 -9.78 -14.45 27.22
C TRP A 20 -9.12 -13.38 28.09
N ASN A 21 -8.66 -12.29 27.47
CA ASN A 21 -8.04 -11.11 28.08
C ASN A 21 -6.88 -11.34 29.08
N ARG A 22 -6.28 -12.53 29.13
CA ARG A 22 -5.19 -12.88 30.07
C ARG A 22 -3.80 -12.93 29.45
N CYS A 23 -3.67 -12.70 28.14
CA CYS A 23 -2.36 -12.66 27.47
C CYS A 23 -1.46 -11.59 28.10
N ILE A 24 -0.21 -11.96 28.39
CA ILE A 24 0.83 -11.04 28.89
C ILE A 24 1.32 -10.06 27.82
N PHE A 25 1.28 -10.47 26.55
CA PHE A 25 1.78 -9.68 25.43
C PHE A 25 0.73 -8.77 24.77
N CYS A 26 -0.56 -8.94 25.07
CA CYS A 26 -1.63 -8.20 24.39
C CYS A 26 -2.21 -7.11 25.30
N PRO A 27 -1.83 -5.83 25.12
CA PRO A 27 -2.42 -4.73 25.88
C PRO A 27 -3.80 -4.31 25.33
N ALA A 28 -4.11 -4.65 24.07
CA ALA A 28 -5.19 -4.03 23.29
C ALA A 28 -6.59 -4.09 23.92
N TYR A 29 -6.88 -5.11 24.75
CA TYR A 29 -8.22 -5.34 25.31
C TYR A 29 -8.26 -5.36 26.84
N LYS A 30 -7.15 -5.01 27.51
CA LYS A 30 -7.10 -4.96 28.98
C LYS A 30 -8.10 -3.93 29.51
N GLY A 31 -8.87 -4.32 30.53
CA GLY A 31 -9.91 -3.47 31.13
C GLY A 31 -11.14 -3.20 30.23
N ARG A 32 -11.26 -3.86 29.07
CA ARG A 32 -12.43 -3.70 28.18
C ARG A 32 -13.39 -4.88 28.32
N MET A 33 -14.69 -4.60 28.35
CA MET A 33 -15.73 -5.63 28.43
C MET A 33 -15.86 -6.41 27.11
N PHE A 34 -15.89 -7.74 27.19
CA PHE A 34 -16.14 -8.59 26.04
C PHE A 34 -17.61 -8.52 25.61
N SER A 35 -17.86 -8.53 24.30
CA SER A 35 -19.20 -8.75 23.74
C SER A 35 -19.11 -9.51 22.42
N PRO A 36 -19.95 -10.55 22.19
CA PRO A 36 -20.07 -11.15 20.87
C PRO A 36 -20.74 -10.16 19.91
N ARG A 37 -20.44 -10.28 18.61
CA ARG A 37 -21.22 -9.63 17.55
C ARG A 37 -22.29 -10.60 17.05
N SER A 38 -23.42 -10.09 16.58
CA SER A 38 -24.43 -10.95 15.96
C SER A 38 -23.97 -11.42 14.58
N VAL A 39 -24.53 -12.52 14.10
CA VAL A 39 -24.28 -13.02 12.74
C VAL A 39 -24.63 -11.94 11.72
N ASP A 40 -25.77 -11.25 11.88
CA ASP A 40 -26.20 -10.17 10.97
C ASP A 40 -25.22 -9.00 10.92
N GLU A 41 -24.56 -8.66 12.03
CA GLU A 41 -23.52 -7.64 12.05
C GLU A 41 -22.30 -8.08 11.24
N VAL A 42 -21.89 -9.34 11.37
CA VAL A 42 -20.72 -9.88 10.65
C VAL A 42 -21.04 -10.03 9.15
N CYS A 43 -22.24 -10.49 8.79
CA CYS A 43 -22.69 -10.56 7.41
C CYS A 43 -22.68 -9.18 6.73
N ARG A 44 -23.12 -8.13 7.43
CA ARG A 44 -23.06 -6.76 6.89
C ARG A 44 -21.64 -6.28 6.60
N ASP A 45 -20.65 -6.67 7.40
CA ASP A 45 -19.24 -6.38 7.13
C ASP A 45 -18.74 -7.14 5.89
N ILE A 46 -19.15 -8.40 5.71
CA ILE A 46 -18.82 -9.21 4.52
C ILE A 46 -19.40 -8.53 3.27
N ASP A 47 -20.65 -8.09 3.33
CA ASP A 47 -21.28 -7.39 2.21
C ASP A 47 -20.59 -6.06 1.91
N ALA A 48 -20.18 -5.31 2.94
CA ALA A 48 -19.41 -4.08 2.77
C ALA A 48 -18.05 -4.33 2.13
N ALA A 49 -17.34 -5.38 2.55
CA ALA A 49 -16.08 -5.80 1.95
C ALA A 49 -16.27 -6.21 0.48
N SER A 50 -17.35 -6.93 0.17
CA SER A 50 -17.71 -7.34 -1.19
C SER A 50 -17.97 -6.14 -2.10
N ARG A 51 -18.77 -5.16 -1.64
CA ARG A 51 -19.03 -3.90 -2.37
C ARG A 51 -17.73 -3.12 -2.61
N THR A 52 -16.90 -3.01 -1.58
CA THR A 52 -15.59 -2.32 -1.68
C THR A 52 -14.69 -3.01 -2.70
N ARG A 53 -14.62 -4.34 -2.67
CA ARG A 53 -13.88 -5.13 -3.66
C ARG A 53 -14.36 -4.88 -5.09
N ALA A 54 -15.68 -4.83 -5.31
CA ALA A 54 -16.24 -4.55 -6.62
C ALA A 54 -15.85 -3.14 -7.13
N ALA A 55 -15.96 -2.13 -6.27
CA ALA A 55 -15.56 -0.76 -6.58
C ALA A 55 -14.06 -0.63 -6.89
N LEU A 56 -13.20 -1.28 -6.08
CA LEU A 56 -11.76 -1.34 -6.31
C LEU A 56 -11.44 -2.01 -7.65
N ARG A 57 -12.10 -3.11 -7.98
CA ARG A 57 -11.89 -3.82 -9.26
C ARG A 57 -12.23 -2.93 -10.46
N SER A 58 -13.35 -2.19 -10.39
CA SER A 58 -13.72 -1.23 -11.44
C SER A 58 -12.68 -0.11 -11.57
N THR A 59 -12.19 0.41 -10.44
CA THR A 59 -11.15 1.45 -10.44
C THR A 59 -9.84 0.94 -11.05
N ILE A 60 -9.41 -0.27 -10.69
CA ILE A 60 -8.21 -0.92 -11.25
C ILE A 60 -8.38 -1.16 -12.75
N ALA A 61 -9.57 -1.56 -13.21
CA ALA A 61 -9.84 -1.76 -14.63
C ALA A 61 -9.65 -0.46 -15.43
N ARG A 62 -10.28 0.65 -15.00
CA ARG A 62 -10.05 1.97 -15.62
C ARG A 62 -8.59 2.40 -15.58
N PHE A 63 -7.91 2.18 -14.45
CA PHE A 63 -6.49 2.50 -14.36
C PHE A 63 -5.69 1.73 -15.41
N ARG A 64 -6.00 0.46 -15.67
CA ARG A 64 -5.32 -0.37 -16.68
C ARG A 64 -5.62 0.01 -18.13
N GLU A 65 -6.67 0.77 -18.40
CA GLU A 65 -6.98 1.31 -19.72
C GLU A 65 -6.09 2.52 -20.08
N ILE A 66 -5.58 3.24 -19.08
CA ILE A 66 -4.67 4.37 -19.27
C ILE A 66 -3.34 3.88 -19.86
N PRO A 67 -2.70 4.62 -20.80
CA PRO A 67 -1.39 4.26 -21.35
C PRO A 67 -0.32 4.00 -20.29
N ALA A 68 0.59 3.06 -20.56
CA ALA A 68 1.58 2.61 -19.59
C ALA A 68 2.47 3.75 -19.06
N HIS A 69 2.89 4.66 -19.93
CA HIS A 69 3.73 5.81 -19.55
C HIS A 69 2.98 6.83 -18.68
N GLU A 70 1.68 7.05 -18.92
CA GLU A 70 0.85 7.93 -18.07
C GLU A 70 0.65 7.32 -16.68
N ARG A 71 0.35 6.02 -16.61
CA ARG A 71 0.25 5.30 -15.33
C ARG A 71 1.58 5.33 -14.57
N ALA A 72 2.70 5.15 -15.27
CA ALA A 72 4.03 5.21 -14.70
C ALA A 72 4.30 6.61 -14.11
N ARG A 73 3.95 7.67 -14.84
CA ARG A 73 4.02 9.06 -14.35
C ARG A 73 3.19 9.26 -13.08
N MET A 74 1.94 8.79 -13.06
CA MET A 74 1.07 8.88 -11.87
C MET A 74 1.68 8.17 -10.64
N LEU A 75 2.24 6.97 -10.82
CA LEU A 75 2.87 6.19 -9.74
C LEU A 75 4.13 6.88 -9.19
N LEU A 76 4.95 7.44 -10.08
CA LEU A 76 6.14 8.18 -9.72
C LEU A 76 5.78 9.46 -8.96
N ASP A 77 4.91 10.28 -9.54
CA ASP A 77 4.41 11.53 -8.96
C ASP A 77 3.85 11.31 -7.55
N ARG A 78 3.03 10.26 -7.36
CA ARG A 78 2.45 9.93 -6.05
C ARG A 78 3.52 9.75 -4.97
N THR A 79 4.66 9.18 -5.32
CA THR A 79 5.74 8.92 -4.37
C THR A 79 6.59 10.16 -4.15
N LEU A 80 6.88 10.91 -5.21
CA LEU A 80 7.77 12.07 -5.14
C LEU A 80 7.08 13.32 -4.55
N LYS A 81 5.76 13.52 -4.77
CA LYS A 81 4.99 14.69 -4.32
C LYS A 81 4.78 14.81 -2.80
N GLY A 82 5.49 14.03 -1.99
CA GLY A 82 5.42 14.03 -0.53
C GLY A 82 6.75 14.29 0.16
N GLY A 83 7.76 14.80 -0.54
CA GLY A 83 9.07 15.11 0.04
C GLY A 83 9.94 13.89 0.30
N TYR A 84 9.68 12.75 -0.36
CA TYR A 84 10.55 11.56 -0.23
C TYR A 84 11.98 11.87 -0.65
N LEU A 85 12.17 12.64 -1.74
CA LEU A 85 13.52 13.05 -2.15
C LEU A 85 14.13 14.00 -1.12
N ASP A 86 13.36 14.96 -0.62
CA ASP A 86 13.82 15.89 0.43
C ASP A 86 14.22 15.13 1.71
N TYR A 87 13.48 14.09 2.09
CA TYR A 87 13.82 13.21 3.20
C TYR A 87 15.12 12.44 2.95
N LEU A 88 15.26 11.85 1.75
CA LEU A 88 16.48 11.13 1.36
C LEU A 88 17.70 12.05 1.31
N ASP A 89 17.51 13.30 0.91
CA ASP A 89 18.52 14.35 0.94
C ASP A 89 18.89 14.70 2.39
N ALA A 90 17.90 14.90 3.26
CA ALA A 90 18.10 15.24 4.67
C ALA A 90 18.83 14.15 5.47
N CYS A 91 18.57 12.87 5.18
CA CYS A 91 19.26 11.75 5.83
C CYS A 91 20.52 11.28 5.07
N GLY A 92 20.89 11.95 3.97
CA GLY A 92 22.08 11.61 3.16
C GLY A 92 22.00 10.22 2.51
N CYS A 93 20.80 9.68 2.32
CA CYS A 93 20.57 8.35 1.76
C CYS A 93 20.25 8.35 0.26
N ARG A 94 20.21 9.54 -0.36
CA ARG A 94 20.12 9.70 -1.82
C ARG A 94 21.44 9.33 -2.47
N ASP A 95 21.46 8.23 -3.20
CA ASP A 95 22.65 7.72 -3.88
C ASP A 95 22.53 7.76 -5.41
N GLU A 96 23.66 7.54 -6.09
CA GLU A 96 23.75 7.55 -7.55
C GLU A 96 22.82 6.50 -8.20
N LYS A 97 22.53 5.40 -7.51
CA LYS A 97 21.65 4.35 -8.03
C LYS A 97 20.20 4.85 -8.11
N ILE A 98 19.75 5.60 -7.11
CA ILE A 98 18.43 6.23 -7.11
C ILE A 98 18.34 7.27 -8.24
N GLU A 99 19.34 8.14 -8.38
CA GLU A 99 19.36 9.15 -9.44
C GLU A 99 19.34 8.55 -10.84
N THR A 100 20.15 7.51 -11.05
CA THR A 100 20.20 6.79 -12.33
C THR A 100 18.85 6.14 -12.63
N ALA A 101 18.23 5.48 -11.65
CA ALA A 101 16.94 4.83 -11.82
C ALA A 101 15.81 5.84 -12.09
N LEU A 102 15.80 6.99 -11.41
CA LEU A 102 14.84 8.07 -11.65
C LEU A 102 15.00 8.65 -13.05
N THR A 103 16.24 8.90 -13.47
CA THR A 103 16.55 9.43 -14.81
C THR A 103 16.11 8.45 -15.90
N GLU A 104 16.39 7.16 -15.75
CA GLU A 104 15.90 6.12 -16.67
C GLU A 104 14.37 6.08 -16.73
N ALA A 105 13.70 6.15 -15.58
CA ALA A 105 12.25 6.12 -15.50
C ALA A 105 11.60 7.33 -16.18
N LEU A 106 12.10 8.55 -15.92
CA LEU A 106 11.62 9.77 -16.56
C LEU A 106 11.83 9.74 -18.08
N ARG A 107 13.01 9.33 -18.55
CA ARG A 107 13.27 9.18 -19.99
C ARG A 107 12.33 8.17 -20.65
N SER A 108 12.03 7.08 -19.96
CA SER A 108 11.10 6.05 -20.45
C SER A 108 9.67 6.57 -20.55
N ILE A 109 9.23 7.38 -19.57
CA ILE A 109 7.93 8.04 -19.57
C ILE A 109 7.84 9.05 -20.73
N ASP A 110 8.85 9.91 -20.91
CA ASP A 110 8.84 10.97 -21.91
C ASP A 110 8.91 10.43 -23.36
N ARG A 111 9.44 9.21 -23.53
CA ARG A 111 9.44 8.48 -24.81
C ARG A 111 8.19 7.62 -25.00
N GLU A 112 7.21 7.71 -24.10
CA GLU A 112 5.97 6.93 -24.11
C GLU A 112 6.19 5.40 -24.16
N SER A 113 7.34 4.94 -23.64
CA SER A 113 7.80 3.58 -23.81
C SER A 113 6.98 2.57 -22.99
N PRO A 114 6.72 1.35 -23.49
CA PRO A 114 5.96 0.34 -22.76
C PRO A 114 6.65 -0.17 -21.47
N ASP A 115 7.98 -0.05 -21.37
CA ASP A 115 8.77 -0.44 -20.18
C ASP A 115 8.76 0.64 -19.07
N ALA A 116 8.07 1.77 -19.27
CA ALA A 116 8.03 2.88 -18.30
C ALA A 116 7.54 2.44 -16.92
N ILE A 117 6.58 1.51 -16.85
CA ILE A 117 6.08 0.95 -15.60
C ILE A 117 7.19 0.21 -14.83
N ASP A 118 7.95 -0.65 -15.51
CA ASP A 118 9.00 -1.45 -14.89
C ASP A 118 10.15 -0.57 -14.40
N LYS A 119 10.50 0.46 -15.17
CA LYS A 119 11.52 1.45 -14.80
C LYS A 119 11.10 2.26 -13.57
N VAL A 120 9.84 2.74 -13.53
CA VAL A 120 9.31 3.43 -12.34
C VAL A 120 9.29 2.49 -11.14
N ASP A 121 8.78 1.28 -11.28
CA ASP A 121 8.70 0.30 -10.20
C ASP A 121 10.09 -0.05 -9.63
N ARG A 122 11.11 -0.17 -10.48
CA ARG A 122 12.52 -0.28 -10.08
C ARG A 122 12.97 0.94 -9.25
N ALA A 123 12.71 2.15 -9.71
CA ALA A 123 13.08 3.37 -8.98
C ALA A 123 12.37 3.46 -7.62
N LEU A 124 11.07 3.17 -7.57
CA LEU A 124 10.28 3.18 -6.34
C LEU A 124 10.74 2.15 -5.32
N ARG A 125 11.14 0.95 -5.75
CA ARG A 125 11.75 -0.06 -4.87
C ARG A 125 13.05 0.44 -4.26
N LEU A 126 13.93 1.06 -5.05
CA LEU A 126 15.18 1.62 -4.56
C LEU A 126 14.94 2.72 -3.52
N ILE A 127 14.02 3.65 -3.78
CA ILE A 127 13.63 4.69 -2.83
C ILE A 127 13.14 4.06 -1.53
N LYS A 128 12.18 3.14 -1.59
CA LYS A 128 11.60 2.48 -0.40
C LYS A 128 12.63 1.65 0.37
N SER A 129 13.65 1.12 -0.30
CA SER A 129 14.72 0.33 0.35
C SER A 129 15.58 1.15 1.31
N LYS A 130 15.60 2.48 1.16
CA LYS A 130 16.36 3.39 2.05
C LYS A 130 15.62 3.70 3.35
N GLY A 131 14.43 3.14 3.54
CA GLY A 131 13.54 3.45 4.64
C GLY A 131 12.43 4.39 4.19
N ILE A 132 11.27 4.20 4.80
CA ILE A 132 10.14 5.12 4.71
C ILE A 132 10.34 6.12 5.86
N PRO A 133 10.20 7.44 5.65
CA PRO A 133 10.04 8.36 6.78
C PRO A 133 8.92 7.93 7.72
#